data_AF-A0A8I6XEQ3-F1
#
_entry.id   AF-A0A8I6XEQ3-F1
#
_cell.length_a   1.000
_cell.length_b   1.000
_cell.length_c   1.000
_cell.angle_alpha   90.00
_cell.angle_beta   90.00
_cell.angle_gamma   90.00
#
_symmetry.space_group_name_H-M   'P 1'
#
loop_
_entity.id
_entity.type
_entity.pdbx_description
1 polymer ?
#
loop_
_entity_poly.entity_id
_entity_poly.type
_entity_poly.pdbx_seq_one_letter_code
_entity_poly.pdbx_strand_id
1 'polypeptide(L)'
;MTKRQWQGDPKCSFCDELESAQHLFFGCSVAKIVWRTVGAVFGTSYIPKTIWQVFSWLHAFLPGLCEIYIVGLAAVCWSIWLARNRATFEKKWIKTPFEIAFTTCAFIEYWTGMQKPAMAGNVKKGAQLLKESAAQMLRLCGPPRPEASEQADEEGVWDEW
;
A
#
# COMPACT_ATOMS: atom_id res chain seq x y z
N MET A 1 -16.93 -11.59 -8.98
CA MET A 1 -16.56 -13.02 -9.22
C MET A 1 -17.75 -13.93 -9.49
N THR A 2 -18.96 -13.49 -9.13
CA THR A 2 -20.24 -14.19 -9.34
C THR A 2 -20.53 -14.54 -10.81
N LYS A 3 -20.15 -13.70 -11.77
CA LYS A 3 -20.31 -13.97 -13.22
C LYS A 3 -19.50 -15.19 -13.72
N ARG A 4 -18.54 -15.69 -12.96
CA ARG A 4 -17.71 -16.87 -13.29
C ARG A 4 -18.05 -18.10 -12.43
N GLN A 5 -19.25 -18.12 -11.82
CA GLN A 5 -19.73 -19.22 -10.97
C GLN A 5 -18.80 -19.59 -9.79
N TRP A 6 -18.04 -18.62 -9.27
CA TRP A 6 -17.31 -18.84 -8.04
C TRP A 6 -18.29 -19.01 -6.87
N GLN A 7 -18.17 -20.12 -6.13
CA GLN A 7 -19.07 -20.49 -5.03
C GLN A 7 -18.73 -19.80 -3.69
N GLY A 8 -17.67 -18.98 -3.63
CA GLY A 8 -17.30 -18.28 -2.40
C GLY A 8 -18.17 -17.05 -2.12
N ASP A 9 -17.98 -16.46 -0.94
CA ASP A 9 -18.69 -15.27 -0.49
C ASP A 9 -18.50 -14.12 -1.50
N PRO A 10 -19.57 -13.56 -2.10
CA PRO A 10 -19.46 -12.48 -3.06
C PRO A 10 -19.00 -11.15 -2.44
N LYS A 11 -18.90 -11.04 -1.11
CA LYS A 11 -18.39 -9.86 -0.41
C LYS A 11 -16.87 -9.72 -0.50
N CYS A 12 -16.39 -8.50 -0.34
CA CYS A 12 -14.98 -8.21 -0.32
C CYS A 12 -14.33 -8.80 0.94
N SER A 13 -13.12 -9.33 0.81
CA SER A 13 -12.39 -9.88 1.96
C SER A 13 -11.87 -8.83 2.92
N PHE A 14 -12.09 -7.54 2.68
CA PHE A 14 -11.60 -6.45 3.52
C PHE A 14 -12.70 -5.55 4.07
N CYS A 15 -13.93 -5.68 3.55
CA CYS A 15 -15.10 -4.94 4.00
C CYS A 15 -16.38 -5.64 3.54
N ASP A 16 -17.52 -5.35 4.16
CA ASP A 16 -18.78 -6.05 3.90
C ASP A 16 -19.51 -5.70 2.58
N GLU A 17 -18.87 -4.96 1.68
CA GLU A 17 -19.43 -4.59 0.37
C GLU A 17 -19.26 -5.69 -0.70
N LEU A 18 -20.08 -5.65 -1.75
CA LEU A 18 -20.00 -6.59 -2.88
C LEU A 18 -18.68 -6.43 -3.65
N GLU A 19 -17.98 -7.54 -3.86
CA GLU A 19 -16.68 -7.52 -4.51
C GLU A 19 -16.78 -7.46 -6.05
N SER A 20 -16.28 -6.35 -6.58
CA SER A 20 -15.99 -6.16 -8.00
C SER A 20 -14.52 -5.77 -8.17
N ALA A 21 -13.95 -5.86 -9.39
CA ALA A 21 -12.60 -5.36 -9.64
C ALA A 21 -12.49 -3.86 -9.31
N GLN A 22 -13.52 -3.08 -9.63
CA GLN A 22 -13.59 -1.66 -9.33
C GLN A 22 -13.55 -1.40 -7.81
N HIS A 23 -14.36 -2.14 -7.07
CA HIS A 23 -14.38 -2.05 -5.61
C HIS A 23 -13.04 -2.51 -5.02
N LEU A 24 -12.56 -3.70 -5.37
CA LEU A 24 -11.33 -4.27 -4.83
C LEU A 24 -10.13 -3.34 -5.02
N PHE A 25 -9.95 -2.79 -6.23
CA PHE A 25 -8.77 -1.99 -6.54
C PHE A 25 -8.91 -0.51 -6.19
N PHE A 26 -10.11 0.06 -6.12
CA PHE A 26 -10.28 1.52 -5.95
C PHE A 26 -11.36 1.93 -4.93
N GLY A 27 -12.37 1.09 -4.70
CA GLY A 27 -13.51 1.40 -3.84
C GLY A 27 -13.36 0.96 -2.38
N CYS A 28 -12.63 -0.13 -2.13
CA CYS A 28 -12.45 -0.74 -0.83
C CYS A 28 -11.73 0.22 0.13
N SER A 29 -12.10 0.21 1.41
CA SER A 29 -11.47 1.02 2.46
C SER A 29 -9.96 0.81 2.51
N VAL A 30 -9.50 -0.45 2.44
CA VAL A 30 -8.08 -0.81 2.39
C VAL A 30 -7.41 -0.26 1.14
N ALA A 31 -8.02 -0.43 -0.03
CA ALA A 31 -7.48 0.09 -1.28
C ALA A 31 -7.34 1.62 -1.26
N LYS A 32 -8.33 2.33 -0.70
CA LYS A 32 -8.28 3.79 -0.53
C LYS A 32 -7.09 4.24 0.32
N ILE A 33 -6.77 3.52 1.41
CA ILE A 33 -5.61 3.82 2.26
C ILE A 33 -4.30 3.58 1.50
N VAL A 34 -4.21 2.49 0.73
CA VAL A 34 -3.04 2.22 -0.12
C VAL A 34 -2.86 3.34 -1.15
N TRP A 35 -3.91 3.72 -1.86
CA TRP A 35 -3.87 4.82 -2.82
C TRP A 35 -3.58 6.18 -2.18
N ARG A 36 -4.06 6.42 -0.95
CA ARG A 36 -3.73 7.62 -0.19
C ARG A 36 -2.24 7.70 0.15
N THR A 37 -1.62 6.54 0.43
CA THR A 37 -0.19 6.41 0.69
C THR A 37 0.64 6.70 -0.56
N VAL A 38 0.19 6.20 -1.71
CA VAL A 38 0.78 6.53 -3.02
C VAL A 38 0.62 8.02 -3.32
N GLY A 39 -0.56 8.60 -3.08
CA GLY A 39 -0.83 10.03 -3.29
C GLY A 39 0.01 10.96 -2.44
N ALA A 40 0.35 10.54 -1.22
CA ALA A 40 1.22 11.31 -0.34
C ALA A 40 2.63 11.52 -0.95
N VAL A 41 3.13 10.58 -1.76
CA VAL A 41 4.40 10.74 -2.51
C VAL A 41 4.33 11.92 -3.49
N PHE A 42 3.16 12.12 -4.09
CA PHE A 42 2.91 13.20 -5.04
C PHE A 42 2.42 14.49 -4.36
N GLY A 43 2.38 14.54 -3.01
CA GLY A 43 1.93 15.70 -2.26
C GLY A 43 0.43 15.98 -2.36
N THR A 44 -0.39 14.97 -2.64
CA THR A 44 -1.82 15.13 -2.92
C THR A 44 -2.68 14.28 -2.00
N SER A 45 -3.83 14.85 -1.63
CA SER A 45 -4.86 14.20 -0.81
C SER A 45 -5.91 13.46 -1.64
N TYR A 46 -5.82 13.55 -2.97
CA TYR A 46 -6.77 12.90 -3.86
C TYR A 46 -6.61 11.39 -3.83
N ILE A 47 -7.73 10.66 -3.86
CA ILE A 47 -7.74 9.19 -3.90
C ILE A 47 -8.44 8.78 -5.20
N PRO A 48 -7.74 8.15 -6.14
CA PRO A 48 -8.34 7.68 -7.38
C PRO A 48 -9.40 6.63 -7.11
N LYS A 49 -10.58 6.85 -7.67
CA LYS A 49 -11.72 5.93 -7.64
C LYS A 49 -11.81 5.07 -8.88
N THR A 50 -11.03 5.36 -9.93
CA THR A 50 -10.99 4.61 -11.19
C THR A 50 -9.58 4.52 -11.77
N ILE A 51 -9.37 3.54 -12.65
CA ILE A 51 -8.11 3.39 -13.38
C ILE A 51 -7.77 4.63 -14.22
N TRP A 52 -8.79 5.25 -14.83
CA TRP A 52 -8.61 6.48 -15.60
C TRP A 52 -8.14 7.64 -14.74
N GLN A 53 -8.67 7.77 -13.53
CA GLN A 53 -8.21 8.78 -12.58
C GLN A 53 -6.75 8.55 -12.17
N VAL A 54 -6.30 7.30 -12.02
CA VAL A 54 -4.88 7.01 -11.81
C VAL A 54 -4.03 7.50 -12.98
N PHE A 55 -4.41 7.20 -14.22
CA PHE A 55 -3.67 7.66 -15.40
C PHE A 55 -3.62 9.18 -15.50
N SER A 56 -4.75 9.86 -15.32
CA SER A 56 -4.79 11.33 -15.29
C SER A 56 -3.86 11.90 -14.22
N TRP A 57 -3.80 11.25 -13.06
CA TRP A 57 -2.92 11.64 -11.96
C TRP A 57 -1.45 11.48 -12.33
N LEU A 58 -1.06 10.31 -12.82
CA LEU A 58 0.31 10.01 -13.22
C LEU A 58 0.78 10.96 -14.34
N HIS A 59 -0.09 11.28 -15.31
CA HIS A 59 0.21 12.27 -16.33
C HIS A 59 0.45 13.68 -15.78
N ALA A 60 -0.29 14.09 -14.74
CA ALA A 60 -0.14 15.40 -14.14
C ALA A 60 1.13 15.50 -13.27
N PHE A 61 1.46 14.47 -12.50
CA PHE A 61 2.53 14.49 -11.50
C PHE A 61 3.87 13.95 -12.01
N LEU A 62 3.89 13.13 -13.05
CA LEU A 62 5.10 12.51 -13.62
C LEU A 62 5.20 12.69 -15.14
N PRO A 63 5.12 13.91 -15.68
CA PRO A 63 5.11 14.14 -17.12
C PRO A 63 6.33 13.50 -17.81
N GLY A 64 6.09 12.73 -18.87
CA GLY A 64 7.14 12.06 -19.65
C GLY A 64 7.56 10.68 -19.16
N LEU A 65 6.97 10.15 -18.08
CA LEU A 65 7.27 8.81 -17.54
C LEU A 65 6.21 7.76 -17.86
N CYS A 66 5.54 7.86 -19.01
CA CYS A 66 4.43 6.98 -19.39
C CYS A 66 4.76 5.48 -19.30
N GLU A 67 6.01 5.10 -19.61
CA GLU A 67 6.47 3.70 -19.51
C GLU A 67 6.43 3.16 -18.06
N ILE A 68 6.60 4.02 -17.05
CA ILE A 68 6.62 3.64 -15.63
C ILE A 68 5.21 3.55 -15.04
N TYR A 69 4.22 4.23 -15.63
CA TYR A 69 2.86 4.30 -15.08
C TYR A 69 2.24 2.91 -14.89
N ILE A 70 2.43 2.05 -15.88
CA ILE A 70 1.94 0.68 -15.86
C ILE A 70 2.63 -0.13 -14.78
N VAL A 71 3.94 0.06 -14.58
CA VAL A 71 4.71 -0.65 -13.54
C VAL A 71 4.18 -0.31 -12.15
N GLY A 72 3.99 0.98 -11.85
CA GLY A 72 3.44 1.43 -10.56
C GLY A 72 2.01 0.94 -10.33
N LEU A 73 1.13 1.13 -11.31
CA LEU A 73 -0.26 0.67 -11.24
C LEU A 73 -0.35 -0.86 -11.07
N ALA A 74 0.43 -1.60 -11.84
CA ALA A 74 0.48 -3.06 -11.75
C ALA A 74 0.98 -3.51 -10.38
N ALA A 75 1.99 -2.85 -9.80
CA ALA A 75 2.52 -3.22 -8.49
C ALA A 75 1.49 -3.02 -7.38
N VAL A 76 0.75 -1.90 -7.40
CA VAL A 76 -0.33 -1.62 -6.44
C VAL A 76 -1.45 -2.65 -6.58
N CYS A 77 -1.97 -2.83 -7.80
CA CYS A 77 -3.05 -3.77 -8.06
C CYS A 77 -2.66 -5.21 -7.71
N TRP A 78 -1.44 -5.62 -8.05
CA TRP A 78 -0.92 -6.95 -7.72
C TRP A 78 -0.81 -7.16 -6.21
N SER A 79 -0.32 -6.17 -5.47
CA SER A 79 -0.21 -6.24 -4.01
C SER A 79 -1.58 -6.36 -3.33
N ILE A 80 -2.57 -5.57 -3.78
CA ILE A 80 -3.95 -5.64 -3.28
C ILE A 80 -4.55 -7.02 -3.58
N TRP A 81 -4.41 -7.51 -4.81
CA TRP A 81 -4.93 -8.80 -5.22
C TRP A 81 -4.31 -9.95 -4.44
N LEU A 82 -2.99 -9.92 -4.24
CA LEU A 82 -2.26 -10.92 -3.46
C LEU A 82 -2.73 -10.95 -2.01
N ALA A 83 -2.88 -9.79 -1.37
CA ALA A 83 -3.41 -9.67 -0.02
C ALA A 83 -4.85 -10.21 0.07
N ARG A 84 -5.71 -9.87 -0.89
CA ARG A 84 -7.11 -10.35 -0.92
C ARG A 84 -7.17 -11.86 -1.05
N ASN A 85 -6.35 -12.45 -1.91
CA ASN A 85 -6.32 -13.91 -2.09
C ASN A 85 -5.84 -14.63 -0.83
N ARG A 86 -4.81 -14.12 -0.16
CA ARG A 86 -4.35 -14.66 1.13
C ARG A 86 -5.46 -14.62 2.18
N ALA A 87 -6.20 -13.51 2.27
CA ALA A 87 -7.34 -13.40 3.18
C ALA A 87 -8.47 -14.38 2.81
N THR A 88 -8.82 -14.49 1.53
CA THR A 88 -9.91 -15.38 1.06
C THR A 88 -9.60 -16.86 1.26
N PHE A 89 -8.43 -17.29 0.75
CA PHE A 89 -8.09 -18.71 0.57
C PHE A 89 -7.23 -19.26 1.70
N GLU A 90 -6.30 -18.47 2.25
CA GLU A 90 -5.39 -18.90 3.33
C GLU A 90 -5.84 -18.44 4.73
N LYS A 91 -6.90 -17.62 4.81
CA LYS A 91 -7.38 -17.00 6.06
C LYS A 91 -6.32 -16.16 6.78
N LYS A 92 -5.33 -15.66 6.03
CA LYS A 92 -4.30 -14.75 6.51
C LYS A 92 -4.72 -13.31 6.26
N TRP A 93 -5.28 -12.69 7.29
CA TRP A 93 -5.73 -11.31 7.26
C TRP A 93 -4.55 -10.35 7.35
N ILE A 94 -4.63 -9.24 6.62
CA ILE A 94 -3.70 -8.12 6.79
C ILE A 94 -3.90 -7.54 8.19
N LYS A 95 -2.81 -7.22 8.91
CA LYS A 95 -2.92 -6.55 10.21
C LYS A 95 -3.04 -5.05 10.01
N THR A 96 -2.38 -4.52 8.98
CA THR A 96 -2.45 -3.12 8.60
C THR A 96 -2.45 -2.94 7.07
N PRO A 97 -3.22 -1.98 6.52
CA PRO A 97 -3.19 -1.65 5.09
C PRO A 97 -1.78 -1.26 4.59
N PHE A 98 -0.90 -0.77 5.48
CA PHE A 98 0.48 -0.44 5.14
C PHE A 98 1.32 -1.65 4.72
N GLU A 99 0.94 -2.88 5.11
CA GLU A 99 1.59 -4.10 4.59
C GLU A 99 1.48 -4.20 3.07
N ILE A 100 0.34 -3.77 2.50
CA ILE A 100 0.13 -3.75 1.06
C ILE A 100 0.99 -2.66 0.42
N ALA A 101 1.13 -1.50 1.06
CA ALA A 101 2.01 -0.43 0.58
C ALA A 101 3.49 -0.88 0.58
N PHE A 102 3.97 -1.53 1.63
CA PHE A 102 5.34 -2.07 1.66
C PHE A 102 5.54 -3.20 0.64
N THR A 103 4.54 -4.06 0.45
CA THR A 103 4.55 -5.09 -0.60
C THR A 103 4.64 -4.44 -1.98
N THR A 104 3.92 -3.33 -2.20
CA THR A 104 3.99 -2.54 -3.44
C THR A 104 5.40 -2.01 -3.65
N CYS A 105 6.03 -1.42 -2.64
CA CYS A 105 7.42 -0.97 -2.72
C CYS A 105 8.36 -2.10 -3.13
N ALA A 106 8.22 -3.28 -2.50
CA ALA A 106 9.04 -4.45 -2.81
C ALA A 106 8.88 -4.91 -4.27
N PHE A 107 7.65 -4.88 -4.81
CA PHE A 107 7.43 -5.20 -6.23
C PHE A 107 8.03 -4.14 -7.16
N ILE A 108 7.92 -2.85 -6.85
CA ILE A 108 8.52 -1.79 -7.67
C ILE A 108 10.06 -1.91 -7.65
N GLU A 109 10.67 -2.16 -6.48
CA GLU A 109 12.12 -2.40 -6.36
C GLU A 109 12.55 -3.64 -7.15
N TYR A 110 11.82 -4.75 -7.01
CA TYR A 110 12.09 -5.98 -7.75
C TYR A 110 11.96 -5.77 -9.27
N TRP A 111 10.90 -5.09 -9.71
CA TRP A 111 10.65 -4.84 -11.13
C TRP A 111 11.56 -3.76 -11.74
N THR A 112 12.25 -2.98 -10.92
CA THR A 112 13.31 -2.06 -11.37
C THR A 112 14.40 -2.82 -12.14
N GLY A 113 14.76 -4.02 -11.68
CA GLY A 113 15.76 -4.86 -12.36
C GLY A 113 15.33 -5.34 -13.75
N MET A 114 14.03 -5.27 -14.06
CA MET A 114 13.47 -5.66 -15.36
C MET A 114 13.28 -4.46 -16.30
N GLN A 115 13.55 -3.23 -15.86
CA GLN A 115 13.41 -2.04 -16.68
C GLN A 115 14.66 -1.74 -17.50
N LYS A 116 14.50 -0.99 -18.59
CA LYS A 116 15.64 -0.43 -19.33
C LYS A 116 16.52 0.41 -18.39
N PRO A 117 17.86 0.42 -18.56
CA PRO A 117 18.77 1.14 -17.67
C PRO A 117 18.43 2.62 -17.47
N ALA A 118 17.98 3.30 -18.53
CA ALA A 118 17.55 4.70 -18.49
C ALA A 118 16.34 4.95 -17.57
N MET A 119 15.49 3.94 -17.37
CA MET A 119 14.26 4.04 -16.58
C MET A 119 14.41 3.50 -15.16
N ALA A 120 15.33 2.54 -14.98
CA ALA A 120 15.57 1.88 -13.69
C ALA A 120 15.88 2.88 -12.56
N GLY A 121 16.64 3.94 -12.84
CA GLY A 121 16.93 4.99 -11.86
C GLY A 121 15.66 5.68 -11.33
N ASN A 122 14.73 6.01 -12.22
CA ASN A 122 13.47 6.67 -11.87
C ASN A 122 12.54 5.72 -11.09
N VAL A 123 12.44 4.46 -11.51
CA VAL A 123 11.62 3.45 -10.81
C VAL A 123 12.15 3.18 -9.41
N LYS A 124 13.47 3.07 -9.24
CA LYS A 124 14.12 2.90 -7.93
C LYS A 124 13.84 4.08 -7.01
N LYS A 125 13.99 5.30 -7.51
CA LYS A 125 13.71 6.53 -6.75
C LYS A 125 12.24 6.60 -6.33
N GLY A 126 11.32 6.26 -7.23
CA GLY A 126 9.89 6.19 -6.92
C GLY A 126 9.56 5.19 -5.82
N ALA A 127 10.19 4.02 -5.84
CA ALA A 127 10.01 2.99 -4.81
C ALA A 127 10.48 3.46 -3.41
N GLN A 128 11.64 4.14 -3.36
CA GLN A 128 12.19 4.69 -2.12
C GLN A 128 11.27 5.76 -1.51
N LEU A 129 10.80 6.71 -2.33
CA LEU A 129 9.87 7.75 -1.88
C LEU A 129 8.55 7.15 -1.37
N LEU A 130 8.02 6.11 -2.04
CA LEU A 130 6.82 5.42 -1.58
C LEU A 130 7.05 4.72 -0.23
N LYS A 131 8.22 4.12 -0.03
CA LYS A 131 8.58 3.43 1.21
C LYS A 131 8.69 4.40 2.38
N GLU A 132 9.30 5.56 2.15
CA GLU A 132 9.41 6.64 3.14
C GLU A 132 8.02 7.19 3.51
N SER A 133 7.19 7.48 2.50
CA SER A 133 5.80 7.93 2.69
C SER A 133 4.97 6.92 3.50
N ALA A 134 5.05 5.63 3.14
CA ALA A 134 4.36 4.56 3.86
C ALA A 134 4.82 4.44 5.31
N ALA A 135 6.13 4.54 5.57
CA ALA A 135 6.69 4.51 6.91
C ALA A 135 6.26 5.73 7.74
N GLN A 136 6.23 6.92 7.15
CA GLN A 136 5.76 8.13 7.81
C GLN A 136 4.28 8.03 8.17
N MET A 137 3.43 7.62 7.22
CA MET A 137 1.99 7.46 7.48
C MET A 137 1.71 6.38 8.52
N LEU A 138 2.43 5.25 8.49
CA LEU A 138 2.32 4.22 9.52
C LEU A 138 2.66 4.77 10.91
N ARG A 139 3.68 5.64 11.03
CA ARG A 139 4.03 6.29 12.31
C ARG A 139 2.95 7.22 12.81
N LEU A 140 2.29 7.97 11.91
CA LEU A 140 1.21 8.89 12.27
C LEU A 140 -0.09 8.16 12.65
N CYS A 141 -0.32 6.97 12.09
CA CYS A 141 -1.51 6.15 12.36
C CYS A 141 -1.29 5.08 13.44
N GLY A 142 -0.05 4.87 13.89
CA GLY A 142 0.29 3.94 14.97
C GLY A 142 -0.12 4.49 16.34
N PRO A 143 -0.21 3.63 17.37
CA PRO A 143 -0.38 4.12 18.74
C PRO A 143 0.76 5.09 19.08
N PRO A 144 0.50 6.17 19.85
CA PRO A 144 1.55 7.07 20.29
C PRO A 144 2.65 6.24 20.97
N ARG A 145 3.91 6.56 20.67
CA ARG A 145 5.04 5.95 21.38
C ARG A 145 4.79 6.19 22.88
N PRO A 146 4.94 5.17 23.76
CA PRO A 146 5.04 5.47 25.18
C PRO A 146 6.15 6.51 25.34
N GLU A 147 5.81 7.62 25.98
CA GLU A 147 6.74 8.71 26.23
C GLU A 147 7.94 8.13 26.99
N ALA A 148 9.14 8.50 26.56
CA ALA A 148 10.39 8.03 27.15
C ALA A 148 10.64 8.69 28.52
N SER A 149 9.70 8.58 29.45
CA SER A 149 9.76 9.14 30.80
C SER A 149 9.56 8.12 31.93
N GLU A 150 9.46 6.82 31.65
CA GLU A 150 9.31 5.78 32.68
C GLU A 150 10.45 4.74 32.67
N GLN A 151 11.67 5.16 32.36
CA GLN A 151 12.88 4.33 32.54
C GLN A 151 13.90 4.92 33.52
N ALA A 152 13.51 5.90 34.34
CA ALA A 152 14.40 6.48 35.36
C ALA A 152 14.15 5.96 36.79
N ASP A 153 13.05 5.23 37.06
CA ASP A 153 12.66 4.90 38.44
C ASP A 153 12.82 3.40 38.83
N GLU A 154 13.37 2.53 37.96
CA GLU A 154 13.55 1.10 38.26
C GLU A 154 15.02 0.62 38.38
N GLU A 155 16.00 1.53 38.42
CA GLU A 155 17.42 1.15 38.70
C GLU A 155 17.84 1.33 40.18
N GLY A 156 16.90 1.56 41.10
CA GLY A 156 17.20 1.86 42.51
C GLY A 156 16.78 0.84 43.57
N VAL A 157 16.32 -0.37 43.20
CA VAL A 157 15.67 -1.31 44.16
C VAL A 157 16.25 -2.73 44.08
N TRP A 158 17.59 -2.87 44.07
CA TRP A 158 18.24 -4.17 44.28
C TRP A 158 19.45 -4.16 45.24
N ASP A 159 19.65 -3.09 46.01
CA ASP A 159 20.64 -3.06 47.10
C ASP A 159 19.98 -2.68 48.43
N GLU A 160 19.22 -3.62 49.00
CA GLU A 160 19.09 -3.84 50.45
C GLU A 160 18.16 -5.05 50.69
N TRP A 161 18.62 -5.99 51.52
CA TRP A 161 18.06 -7.29 51.95
C TRP A 161 18.51 -8.53 51.15
#